data_AF-A0A6G3XQK3-F1
#
_entry.id   AF-A0A6G3XQK3-F1
#
_cell.length_a   1.000
_cell.length_b   1.000
_cell.length_c   1.000
_cell.angle_alpha   90.00
_cell.angle_beta   90.00
_cell.angle_gamma   90.00
#
_symmetry.space_group_name_H-M   'P 1'
#
loop_
_entity.id
_entity.type
_entity.pdbx_description
1 polymer ?
#
loop_
_entity_poly.entity_id
_entity_poly.type
_entity_poly.pdbx_seq_one_letter_code
_entity_poly.pdbx_strand_id
1 'polypeptide(L)'
;MRTEEVLAAIATGLWRWDNAAGTVTLDAEAARLLGLPAEPGSYRESEVRSRFHPVDWNEIYAVVNLAVAEGTLAEARLRVVDERGRVLRTVRSRSKPVVPPGRDVGSYVLFGTLQEVAEPQPGSTDAAHTPITGDWRRSREAFLLDAGRALAEARSTAEVLRVAGSLSMPGFSPDGLAVFGSAGERLTIIGHHGHSSDDEEPFTDMPLETDYPAAEVVRTGRAIYLPSPDEYRRRY
;
A
#
# COMPACT_ATOMS: atom_id res chain seq x y z
N MET A 1 -26.55 25.61 -11.32
CA MET A 1 -26.12 24.25 -10.96
C MET A 1 -24.69 24.35 -10.48
N ARG A 2 -24.43 24.04 -9.20
CA ARG A 2 -23.08 24.08 -8.62
C ARG A 2 -22.34 22.78 -8.99
N THR A 3 -21.02 22.84 -9.18
CA THR A 3 -20.20 21.68 -9.56
C THR A 3 -20.39 20.48 -8.61
N GLU A 4 -20.58 20.76 -7.32
CA GLU A 4 -20.85 19.75 -6.27
C GLU A 4 -22.16 18.99 -6.52
N GLU A 5 -23.22 19.67 -6.99
CA GLU A 5 -24.52 19.05 -7.29
C GLU A 5 -24.41 18.06 -8.46
N VAL A 6 -23.57 18.38 -9.45
CA VAL A 6 -23.31 17.50 -10.60
C VAL A 6 -22.55 16.27 -10.16
N LEU A 7 -21.47 16.45 -9.39
CA LEU A 7 -20.63 15.34 -8.93
C LEU A 7 -21.40 14.37 -8.03
N ALA A 8 -22.25 14.89 -7.14
CA ALA A 8 -23.16 14.08 -6.34
C ALA A 8 -24.15 13.30 -7.23
N ALA A 9 -24.73 13.95 -8.26
CA ALA A 9 -25.67 13.30 -9.18
C ALA A 9 -25.05 12.15 -10.00
N ILE A 10 -23.74 12.17 -10.21
CA ILE A 10 -23.00 11.10 -10.91
C ILE A 10 -22.17 10.22 -9.96
N ALA A 11 -22.46 10.23 -8.65
CA ALA A 11 -21.79 9.42 -7.64
C ALA A 11 -20.24 9.50 -7.71
N THR A 12 -19.74 10.72 -7.93
CA THR A 12 -18.30 11.00 -8.02
C THR A 12 -17.83 11.70 -6.76
N GLY A 13 -16.99 11.03 -5.98
CA GLY A 13 -16.38 11.59 -4.78
C GLY A 13 -15.12 12.38 -5.09
N LEU A 14 -14.88 13.44 -4.33
CA LEU A 14 -13.66 14.23 -4.35
C LEU A 14 -12.75 13.87 -3.19
N TRP A 15 -11.45 13.87 -3.47
CA TRP A 15 -10.45 13.65 -2.44
C TRP A 15 -9.21 14.50 -2.66
N ARG A 16 -8.50 14.74 -1.56
CA ARG A 16 -7.21 15.43 -1.52
C ARG A 16 -6.26 14.65 -0.64
N TRP A 17 -5.00 14.51 -1.04
CA TRP A 17 -3.95 13.94 -0.19
C TRP A 17 -2.72 14.85 -0.17
N ASP A 18 -2.29 15.24 1.03
CA ASP A 18 -1.00 15.91 1.26
C ASP A 18 -0.01 14.87 1.78
N ASN A 19 0.94 14.47 0.92
CA ASN A 19 1.84 13.35 1.22
C ASN A 19 2.77 13.67 2.41
N ALA A 20 3.27 14.90 2.50
CA ALA A 20 4.16 15.32 3.56
C ALA A 20 3.43 15.49 4.90
N ALA A 21 2.13 15.84 4.88
CA ALA A 21 1.31 15.85 6.10
C ALA A 21 0.68 14.47 6.43
N GLY A 22 0.82 13.46 5.56
CA GLY A 22 0.17 12.15 5.72
C GLY A 22 -1.36 12.23 5.87
N THR A 23 -1.98 13.27 5.32
CA THR A 23 -3.39 13.62 5.57
C THR A 23 -4.21 13.52 4.29
N VAL A 24 -5.30 12.75 4.36
CA VAL A 24 -6.29 12.60 3.29
C VAL A 24 -7.57 13.32 3.69
N THR A 25 -8.12 14.15 2.81
CA THR A 25 -9.44 14.77 2.96
C THR A 25 -10.39 14.16 1.95
N LEU A 26 -11.56 13.74 2.41
CA LEU A 26 -12.60 13.11 1.58
C LEU A 26 -13.88 13.92 1.71
N ASP A 27 -14.62 14.06 0.61
CA ASP A 27 -16.03 14.41 0.71
C ASP A 27 -16.87 13.19 1.12
N ALA A 28 -18.17 13.41 1.35
CA ALA A 28 -19.09 12.36 1.80
C ALA A 28 -19.16 11.17 0.82
N GLU A 29 -19.09 11.44 -0.48
CA GLU A 29 -19.21 10.41 -1.51
C GLU A 29 -17.92 9.61 -1.65
N ALA A 30 -16.76 10.25 -1.59
CA ALA A 30 -15.46 9.58 -1.55
C ALA A 30 -15.33 8.71 -0.28
N ALA A 31 -15.76 9.21 0.88
CA ALA A 31 -15.77 8.42 2.11
C ALA A 31 -16.69 7.20 1.99
N ARG A 32 -17.90 7.37 1.44
CA ARG A 32 -18.83 6.26 1.13
C ARG A 32 -18.23 5.25 0.16
N LEU A 33 -17.53 5.71 -0.88
CA LEU A 33 -16.87 4.86 -1.87
C LEU A 33 -15.74 4.02 -1.24
N LEU A 34 -15.06 4.54 -0.23
CA LEU A 34 -13.98 3.88 0.51
C LEU A 34 -14.45 3.06 1.72
N GLY A 35 -15.76 2.96 1.95
CA GLY A 35 -16.31 2.23 3.09
C GLY A 35 -16.09 2.89 4.45
N LEU A 36 -15.84 4.20 4.46
CA LEU A 36 -15.77 5.07 5.64
C LEU A 36 -17.16 5.68 5.94
N PRO A 37 -17.36 6.30 7.12
CA PRO A 37 -18.57 7.08 7.39
C PRO A 37 -18.84 8.08 6.26
N ALA A 38 -20.07 8.10 5.73
CA ALA A 38 -20.45 8.86 4.54
C ALA A 38 -20.65 10.37 4.85
N GLU A 39 -19.63 10.98 5.44
CA GLU A 39 -19.57 12.38 5.82
C GLU A 39 -18.19 12.96 5.45
N PRO A 40 -18.09 14.26 5.15
CA PRO A 40 -16.80 14.88 4.86
C PRO A 40 -15.87 14.75 6.06
N GLY A 41 -14.63 14.34 5.82
CA GLY A 41 -13.70 14.03 6.90
C GLY A 41 -12.24 14.15 6.49
N SER A 42 -11.38 14.26 7.51
CA SER A 42 -9.94 14.21 7.38
C SER A 42 -9.42 12.96 8.08
N TYR A 43 -8.64 12.18 7.36
CA TYR A 43 -8.19 10.85 7.74
C TYR A 43 -6.68 10.76 7.60
N ARG A 44 -6.07 9.86 8.38
CA ARG A 44 -4.66 9.51 8.17
C ARG A 44 -4.54 8.69 6.88
N GLU A 45 -3.42 8.86 6.17
CA GLU A 45 -3.12 8.05 4.99
C GLU A 45 -3.21 6.54 5.28
N SER A 46 -2.68 6.09 6.42
CA SER A 46 -2.73 4.67 6.82
C SER A 46 -4.17 4.13 6.94
N GLU A 47 -5.09 4.96 7.40
CA GLU A 47 -6.50 4.60 7.54
C GLU A 47 -7.18 4.44 6.18
N VAL A 48 -6.94 5.38 5.25
CA VAL A 48 -7.45 5.28 3.88
C VAL A 48 -6.80 4.12 3.14
N ARG A 49 -5.49 3.93 3.29
CA ARG A 49 -4.73 2.83 2.69
C ARG A 49 -5.28 1.47 3.11
N SER A 50 -5.69 1.31 4.37
CA SER A 50 -6.27 0.05 4.88
C SER A 50 -7.56 -0.37 4.16
N ARG A 51 -8.20 0.54 3.42
CA ARG A 51 -9.41 0.28 2.64
C ARG A 51 -9.12 -0.29 1.25
N PHE A 52 -7.87 -0.36 0.81
CA PHE A 52 -7.52 -0.91 -0.49
C PHE A 52 -6.96 -2.32 -0.40
N HIS A 53 -7.22 -3.13 -1.42
CA HIS A 53 -6.57 -4.43 -1.54
C HIS A 53 -5.04 -4.25 -1.60
N PRO A 54 -4.23 -5.00 -0.81
CA PRO A 54 -2.79 -4.74 -0.67
C PRO A 54 -2.00 -4.76 -1.98
N VAL A 55 -2.42 -5.59 -2.95
CA VAL A 55 -1.78 -5.67 -4.28
C VAL A 55 -1.97 -4.38 -5.08
N ASP A 56 -3.11 -3.70 -4.94
CA ASP A 56 -3.43 -2.50 -5.75
C ASP A 56 -2.68 -1.28 -5.20
N TRP A 57 -2.42 -1.24 -3.89
CA TRP A 57 -1.64 -0.15 -3.27
C TRP A 57 -0.26 0.01 -3.89
N ASN A 58 0.39 -1.11 -4.22
CA ASN A 58 1.70 -1.14 -4.84
C ASN A 58 1.74 -0.49 -6.23
N GLU A 59 0.61 -0.53 -6.94
CA GLU A 59 0.49 0.05 -8.28
C GLU A 59 0.27 1.57 -8.21
N ILE A 60 -0.51 2.05 -7.22
CA ILE A 60 -0.85 3.47 -7.07
C ILE A 60 0.38 4.36 -6.98
N TYR A 61 1.32 4.01 -6.10
CA TYR A 61 2.41 4.93 -5.78
C TYR A 61 3.35 5.11 -6.98
N ALA A 62 3.57 4.05 -7.76
CA ALA A 62 4.32 4.13 -9.01
C ALA A 62 3.63 5.05 -10.04
N VAL A 63 2.30 4.92 -10.20
CA VAL A 63 1.52 5.78 -11.11
C VAL A 63 1.57 7.24 -10.67
N VAL A 64 1.47 7.50 -9.36
CA VAL A 64 1.54 8.85 -8.79
C VAL A 64 2.92 9.48 -8.99
N ASN A 65 4.00 8.75 -8.68
CA ASN A 65 5.35 9.27 -8.87
C ASN A 65 5.66 9.61 -10.32
N LEU A 66 5.22 8.77 -11.26
CA LEU A 66 5.36 9.05 -12.68
C LEU A 66 4.61 10.33 -13.05
N ALA A 67 3.37 10.47 -12.58
CA ALA A 67 2.57 11.68 -12.80
C ALA A 67 3.21 12.95 -12.21
N VAL A 68 3.87 12.84 -11.05
CA VAL A 68 4.63 13.95 -10.44
C VAL A 68 5.85 14.31 -11.31
N ALA A 69 6.60 13.31 -11.76
CA ALA A 69 7.82 13.51 -12.55
C ALA A 69 7.53 14.10 -13.95
N GLU A 70 6.45 13.66 -14.58
CA GLU A 70 6.09 14.05 -15.96
C GLU A 70 5.05 15.17 -16.02
N GLY A 71 4.46 15.55 -14.88
CA GLY A 71 3.36 16.53 -14.83
C GLY A 71 2.06 16.04 -15.48
N THR A 72 1.86 14.71 -15.52
CA THR A 72 0.69 14.06 -16.14
C THR A 72 -0.41 13.75 -15.10
N LEU A 73 -1.48 13.10 -15.54
CA LEU A 73 -2.55 12.61 -14.65
C LEU A 73 -2.20 11.20 -14.17
N ALA A 74 -2.42 10.94 -12.89
CA ALA A 74 -2.42 9.59 -12.34
C ALA A 74 -3.83 9.00 -12.45
N GLU A 75 -3.94 7.80 -13.03
CA GLU A 75 -5.19 7.05 -13.09
C GLU A 75 -4.96 5.60 -12.66
N ALA A 76 -5.79 5.12 -11.73
CA ALA A 76 -5.70 3.75 -11.20
C ALA A 76 -7.10 3.15 -10.97
N ARG A 77 -7.20 1.82 -11.02
CA ARG A 77 -8.39 1.07 -10.59
C ARG A 77 -8.05 0.27 -9.35
N LEU A 78 -8.83 0.46 -8.29
CA LEU A 78 -8.51 -0.01 -6.95
C LEU A 78 -9.67 -0.81 -6.39
N ARG A 79 -9.38 -1.99 -5.87
CA ARG A 79 -10.35 -2.77 -5.11
C ARG A 79 -10.43 -2.22 -3.69
N VAL A 80 -11.63 -1.82 -3.29
CA VAL A 80 -11.94 -1.40 -1.92
C VAL A 80 -12.34 -2.65 -1.12
N VAL A 81 -11.77 -2.81 0.07
CA VAL A 81 -11.96 -3.98 0.93
C VAL A 81 -12.60 -3.62 2.27
N ASP A 82 -13.30 -4.58 2.87
CA ASP A 82 -13.75 -4.49 4.27
C ASP A 82 -12.63 -4.86 5.25
N GLU A 83 -12.93 -4.76 6.56
CA GLU A 83 -12.02 -5.12 7.66
C GLU A 83 -11.54 -6.58 7.62
N ARG A 84 -12.21 -7.45 6.85
CA ARG A 84 -11.86 -8.87 6.66
C ARG A 84 -11.13 -9.11 5.34
N GLY A 85 -10.79 -8.06 4.60
CA GLY A 85 -10.11 -8.13 3.32
C GLY A 85 -11.01 -8.56 2.14
N ARG A 86 -12.34 -8.63 2.33
CA ARG A 86 -13.26 -8.96 1.23
C ARG A 86 -13.47 -7.75 0.36
N VAL A 87 -13.38 -7.94 -0.96
CA VAL A 87 -13.61 -6.86 -1.94
C VAL A 87 -15.09 -6.45 -1.91
N LEU A 88 -15.32 -5.16 -1.64
CA LEU A 88 -16.64 -4.55 -1.62
C LEU A 88 -17.04 -3.98 -2.99
N ARG A 89 -16.08 -3.37 -3.68
CA ARG A 89 -16.24 -2.74 -5.01
C ARG A 89 -14.90 -2.41 -5.63
N THR A 90 -14.91 -2.05 -6.91
CA THR A 90 -13.75 -1.47 -7.58
C THR A 90 -14.03 0.01 -7.86
N VAL A 91 -13.06 0.87 -7.57
CA VAL A 91 -13.13 2.31 -7.84
C VAL A 91 -12.06 2.71 -8.85
N ARG A 92 -12.39 3.62 -9.76
CA ARG A 92 -11.41 4.35 -10.56
C ARG A 92 -11.05 5.63 -9.83
N SER A 93 -9.76 5.82 -9.59
CA SER A 93 -9.20 7.06 -9.11
C SER A 93 -8.52 7.81 -10.25
N ARG A 94 -8.83 9.09 -10.41
CA ARG A 94 -8.11 10.01 -11.32
C ARG A 94 -7.64 11.20 -10.53
N SER A 95 -6.35 11.45 -10.51
CA SER A 95 -5.76 12.52 -9.72
C SER A 95 -4.67 13.29 -10.46
N LYS A 96 -4.54 14.56 -10.10
CA LYS A 96 -3.46 15.43 -10.54
C LYS A 96 -2.55 15.77 -9.37
N PRO A 97 -1.23 15.53 -9.49
CA PRO A 97 -0.27 16.04 -8.52
C PRO A 97 -0.03 17.54 -8.73
N VAL A 98 0.10 18.25 -7.61
CA VAL A 98 0.50 19.65 -7.55
C VAL A 98 1.65 19.76 -6.56
N VAL A 99 2.79 20.28 -7.01
CA VAL A 99 3.96 20.55 -6.16
C VAL A 99 3.84 21.98 -5.63
N PRO A 100 3.58 22.21 -4.34
CA PRO A 100 3.48 23.56 -3.80
C PRO A 100 4.84 24.27 -3.83
N PRO A 101 4.89 25.58 -4.19
CA PRO A 101 6.13 26.33 -4.15
C PRO A 101 6.64 26.46 -2.71
N GLY A 102 7.93 26.21 -2.50
CA GLY A 102 8.60 26.39 -1.20
C GLY A 102 8.47 25.23 -0.21
N ARG A 103 7.97 24.05 -0.62
CA ARG A 103 8.08 22.82 0.17
C ARG A 103 9.31 21.98 -0.20
N ASP A 104 9.64 21.02 0.67
CA ASP A 104 10.72 20.06 0.50
C ASP A 104 10.64 19.26 -0.80
N VAL A 105 11.81 18.85 -1.29
CA VAL A 105 11.95 17.97 -2.46
C VAL A 105 11.19 16.67 -2.22
N GLY A 106 10.27 16.31 -3.13
CA GLY A 106 9.43 15.11 -3.03
C GLY A 106 8.05 15.33 -2.39
N SER A 107 7.74 16.54 -1.93
CA SER A 107 6.40 16.88 -1.45
C SER A 107 5.43 17.24 -2.59
N TYR A 108 4.20 16.75 -2.51
CA TYR A 108 3.13 17.02 -3.45
C TYR A 108 1.76 16.92 -2.78
N VAL A 109 0.77 17.56 -3.40
CA VAL A 109 -0.64 17.41 -3.04
C VAL A 109 -1.36 16.79 -4.23
N LEU A 110 -2.04 15.66 -4.01
CA LEU A 110 -2.94 15.09 -5.01
C LEU A 110 -4.33 15.67 -4.83
N PHE A 111 -4.96 16.02 -5.93
CA PHE A 111 -6.39 16.30 -6.02
C PHE A 111 -6.99 15.30 -6.99
N GLY A 112 -8.05 14.62 -6.58
CA GLY A 112 -8.61 13.57 -7.41
C GLY A 112 -10.10 13.34 -7.24
N THR A 113 -10.58 12.45 -8.10
CA THR A 113 -11.95 11.95 -8.12
C THR A 113 -11.93 10.45 -7.88
N LEU A 114 -13.01 9.93 -7.29
CA LEU A 114 -13.30 8.51 -7.16
C LEU A 114 -14.66 8.22 -7.80
N GLN A 115 -14.73 7.15 -8.58
CA GLN A 115 -15.96 6.65 -9.17
C GLN A 115 -15.99 5.13 -9.05
N GLU A 116 -17.13 4.58 -8.65
CA GLU A 116 -17.33 3.13 -8.70
C GLU A 116 -17.36 2.65 -10.17
N VAL A 117 -16.67 1.55 -10.44
CA VAL A 117 -16.63 0.91 -11.76
C VAL A 117 -17.04 -0.54 -11.64
N ALA A 118 -17.78 -1.03 -12.64
CA ALA A 118 -18.19 -2.42 -12.68
C ALA A 118 -16.96 -3.34 -12.71
N GLU A 119 -17.06 -4.45 -11.97
CA GLU A 119 -16.03 -5.48 -11.96
C GLU A 119 -15.91 -6.09 -13.37
N PRO A 120 -14.70 -6.28 -13.92
CA PRO A 120 -14.54 -6.92 -15.23
C PRO A 120 -15.13 -8.33 -15.21
N GLN A 121 -16.02 -8.64 -16.14
CA GLN A 121 -16.57 -10.00 -16.25
C GLN A 121 -15.45 -10.99 -16.57
N PRO A 122 -15.35 -12.12 -15.82
CA PRO A 122 -14.36 -13.15 -16.10
C PRO A 122 -14.59 -13.69 -17.52
N GLY A 123 -13.65 -13.40 -18.43
CA GLY A 123 -13.73 -13.77 -19.86
C GLY A 123 -13.69 -12.60 -20.85
N SER A 124 -13.77 -11.34 -20.40
CA SER A 124 -13.48 -10.18 -21.26
C SER A 124 -11.96 -9.98 -21.37
N THR A 125 -11.36 -10.53 -22.42
CA THR A 125 -9.91 -10.44 -22.70
C THR A 125 -9.42 -9.03 -23.02
N ASP A 126 -10.31 -8.05 -23.27
CA ASP A 126 -9.91 -6.70 -23.69
C ASP A 126 -9.87 -5.65 -22.56
N ALA A 127 -10.62 -5.84 -21.46
CA ALA A 127 -10.78 -4.80 -20.44
C ALA A 127 -10.05 -5.08 -19.11
N ALA A 128 -9.64 -6.33 -18.88
CA ALA A 128 -8.92 -6.74 -17.66
C ALA A 128 -7.41 -6.44 -17.72
N HIS A 129 -6.87 -6.21 -18.92
CA HIS A 129 -5.44 -6.05 -19.19
C HIS A 129 -5.16 -4.90 -20.16
N THR A 130 -5.83 -3.75 -20.04
CA THR A 130 -5.19 -2.52 -20.52
C THR A 130 -4.29 -2.04 -19.40
N PRO A 131 -2.97 -2.33 -19.39
CA PRO A 131 -2.09 -1.65 -18.45
C PRO A 131 -2.10 -0.19 -18.88
N ILE A 132 -2.54 0.72 -18.01
CA ILE A 132 -2.62 2.13 -18.35
C ILE A 132 -1.22 2.75 -18.62
N THR A 133 -0.13 2.01 -18.41
CA THR A 133 1.23 2.45 -18.77
C THR A 133 2.08 1.31 -19.34
N GLY A 134 2.32 1.32 -20.66
CA GLY A 134 3.35 0.47 -21.28
C GLY A 134 4.76 0.73 -20.73
N ASP A 135 4.98 1.91 -20.15
CA ASP A 135 6.22 2.29 -19.47
C ASP A 135 6.39 1.63 -18.10
N TRP A 136 5.32 1.34 -17.36
CA TRP A 136 5.43 0.65 -16.07
C TRP A 136 5.94 -0.78 -16.22
N ARG A 137 5.56 -1.49 -17.30
CA ARG A 137 6.13 -2.82 -17.57
C ARG A 137 7.64 -2.74 -17.72
N ARG A 138 8.14 -1.71 -18.41
CA ARG A 138 9.58 -1.46 -18.58
C ARG A 138 10.25 -1.04 -17.27
N SER A 139 9.64 -0.15 -16.48
CA SER A 139 10.14 0.24 -15.16
C SER A 139 10.15 -0.91 -14.15
N ARG A 140 9.15 -1.80 -14.21
CA ARG A 140 9.08 -3.03 -13.40
C ARG A 140 10.17 -4.01 -13.80
N GLU A 141 10.37 -4.23 -15.09
CA GLU A 141 11.45 -5.09 -15.60
C GLU A 141 12.82 -4.53 -15.18
N ALA A 142 13.05 -3.21 -15.31
CA ALA A 142 14.28 -2.56 -14.85
C ALA A 142 14.47 -2.67 -13.33
N PHE A 143 13.41 -2.43 -12.55
CA PHE A 143 13.43 -2.59 -11.10
C PHE A 143 13.75 -4.02 -10.69
N LEU A 144 13.13 -5.02 -11.30
CA LEU A 144 13.40 -6.44 -10.99
C LEU A 144 14.83 -6.85 -11.36
N LEU A 145 15.39 -6.31 -12.44
CA LEU A 145 16.79 -6.55 -12.81
C LEU A 145 17.76 -5.89 -11.83
N ASP A 146 17.51 -4.65 -11.43
CA ASP A 146 18.31 -3.92 -10.44
C ASP A 146 18.23 -4.59 -9.06
N ALA A 147 17.03 -5.01 -8.68
CA ALA A 147 16.78 -5.77 -7.46
C ALA A 147 17.50 -7.11 -7.43
N GLY A 148 17.39 -7.88 -8.52
CA GLY A 148 18.07 -9.16 -8.66
C GLY A 148 19.58 -9.00 -8.60
N ARG A 149 20.12 -7.93 -9.21
CA ARG A 149 21.54 -7.59 -9.13
C ARG A 149 21.97 -7.24 -7.70
N ALA A 150 21.25 -6.33 -7.04
CA ALA A 150 21.57 -5.91 -5.69
C ALA A 150 21.51 -7.08 -4.68
N LEU A 151 20.55 -7.99 -4.84
CA LEU A 151 20.48 -9.21 -4.04
C LEU A 151 21.61 -10.20 -4.35
N ALA A 152 22.00 -10.33 -5.62
CA ALA A 152 23.11 -11.22 -6.01
C ALA A 152 24.49 -10.69 -5.57
N GLU A 153 24.66 -9.38 -5.47
CA GLU A 153 25.89 -8.74 -5.00
C GLU A 153 25.99 -8.69 -3.46
N ALA A 154 24.88 -8.90 -2.74
CA ALA A 154 24.82 -8.85 -1.29
C ALA A 154 25.68 -9.95 -0.65
N ARG A 155 26.53 -9.57 0.31
CA ARG A 155 27.53 -10.47 0.92
C ARG A 155 27.15 -10.94 2.33
N SER A 156 26.01 -10.49 2.84
CA SER A 156 25.54 -10.84 4.19
C SER A 156 24.02 -10.78 4.29
N THR A 157 23.46 -11.49 5.26
CA THR A 157 22.02 -11.43 5.59
C THR A 157 21.55 -10.01 5.87
N ALA A 158 22.33 -9.22 6.62
CA ALA A 158 22.00 -7.83 6.90
C ALA A 158 21.92 -6.97 5.62
N GLU A 159 22.83 -7.22 4.67
CA GLU A 159 22.80 -6.55 3.37
C GLU A 159 21.62 -7.01 2.51
N VAL A 160 21.30 -8.31 2.52
CA VAL A 160 20.09 -8.85 1.87
C VAL A 160 18.83 -8.21 2.45
N LEU A 161 18.72 -8.08 3.78
CA LEU A 161 17.57 -7.46 4.45
C LEU A 161 17.47 -5.96 4.20
N ARG A 162 18.60 -5.26 4.18
CA ARG A 162 18.66 -3.84 3.78
C ARG A 162 18.21 -3.68 2.33
N VAL A 163 18.74 -4.51 1.42
CA VAL A 163 18.34 -4.53 0.02
C VAL A 163 16.84 -4.83 -0.07
N ALA A 164 16.34 -5.93 0.51
CA ALA A 164 14.92 -6.29 0.52
C ALA A 164 14.01 -5.20 1.12
N GLY A 165 14.43 -4.53 2.20
CA GLY A 165 13.73 -3.39 2.78
C GLY A 165 13.71 -2.17 1.85
N SER A 166 14.77 -1.96 1.06
CA SER A 166 14.84 -0.92 0.01
C SER A 166 14.21 -1.35 -1.33
N LEU A 167 14.03 -2.66 -1.57
CA LEU A 167 13.29 -3.27 -2.68
C LEU A 167 11.79 -3.26 -2.47
N SER A 168 11.37 -2.49 -1.49
CA SER A 168 10.03 -2.01 -1.42
C SER A 168 9.74 -1.27 -2.72
N MET A 169 8.73 -1.76 -3.44
CA MET A 169 8.19 -1.14 -4.65
C MET A 169 8.18 0.38 -4.49
N PRO A 170 8.47 1.20 -5.52
CA PRO A 170 8.56 2.65 -5.37
C PRO A 170 7.38 3.22 -4.55
N GLY A 171 7.63 3.66 -3.30
CA GLY A 171 6.59 4.14 -2.36
C GLY A 171 6.09 3.20 -1.29
N PHE A 172 6.48 1.94 -1.34
CA PHE A 172 6.53 1.08 -0.17
C PHE A 172 7.86 1.41 0.51
N SER A 173 7.83 1.76 1.78
CA SER A 173 9.02 1.96 2.61
C SER A 173 8.62 1.45 3.99
N PRO A 174 8.73 0.14 4.23
CA PRO A 174 8.33 -0.43 5.50
C PRO A 174 9.18 0.21 6.59
N ASP A 175 8.53 0.64 7.67
CA ASP A 175 9.22 1.17 8.85
C ASP A 175 10.18 0.12 9.44
N GLY A 176 9.90 -1.17 9.21
CA GLY A 176 10.84 -2.25 9.46
C GLY A 176 10.48 -3.56 8.77
N LEU A 177 11.46 -4.45 8.69
CA LEU A 177 11.37 -5.81 8.17
C LEU A 177 12.09 -6.77 9.14
N ALA A 178 11.53 -7.95 9.37
CA ALA A 178 12.21 -9.01 10.12
C ALA A 178 12.06 -10.34 9.37
N VAL A 179 13.12 -11.14 9.38
CA VAL A 179 13.11 -12.50 8.85
C VAL A 179 13.35 -13.48 9.99
N PHE A 180 12.44 -14.45 10.09
CA PHE A 180 12.51 -15.51 11.07
C PHE A 180 12.92 -16.83 10.42
N GLY A 181 13.80 -17.56 11.07
CA GLY A 181 14.09 -18.96 10.80
C GLY A 181 13.24 -19.84 11.72
N SER A 182 12.85 -21.00 11.23
CA SER A 182 12.27 -22.05 12.07
C SER A 182 13.24 -23.22 12.15
N ALA A 183 13.49 -23.71 13.36
CA ALA A 183 14.30 -24.89 13.63
C ALA A 183 13.63 -25.73 14.72
N GLY A 184 13.10 -26.90 14.33
CA GLY A 184 12.27 -27.70 15.23
C GLY A 184 11.02 -26.95 15.67
N GLU A 185 10.80 -26.86 16.98
CA GLU A 185 9.66 -26.15 17.59
C GLU A 185 9.97 -24.70 17.99
N ARG A 186 11.04 -24.11 17.44
CA ARG A 186 11.49 -22.76 17.79
C ARG A 186 11.59 -21.85 16.57
N LEU A 187 11.27 -20.58 16.80
CA LEU A 187 11.55 -19.47 15.90
C LEU A 187 12.72 -18.66 16.42
N THR A 188 13.59 -18.29 15.48
CA THR A 188 14.73 -17.41 15.74
C THR A 188 14.74 -16.29 14.73
N ILE A 189 15.06 -15.08 15.17
CA ILE A 189 15.27 -13.97 14.24
C ILE A 189 16.59 -14.17 13.49
N ILE A 190 16.53 -14.27 12.16
CA ILE A 190 17.69 -14.37 11.27
C ILE A 190 18.28 -12.97 11.02
N GLY A 191 17.43 -11.95 11.07
CA GLY A 191 17.83 -10.56 11.06
C GLY A 191 16.63 -9.64 10.85
N HIS A 192 16.87 -8.34 11.01
CA HIS A 192 15.87 -7.32 10.79
C HIS A 192 16.49 -6.04 10.19
N HIS A 193 15.61 -5.15 9.77
CA HIS A 193 15.93 -3.82 9.28
C HIS A 193 14.86 -2.85 9.82
N GLY A 194 15.24 -1.62 10.18
CA GLY A 194 14.34 -0.58 10.66
C GLY A 194 13.87 -0.69 12.12
N HIS A 195 14.09 -1.84 12.78
CA HIS A 195 13.84 -2.02 14.21
C HIS A 195 15.10 -1.70 15.02
N SER A 196 14.94 -1.35 16.31
CA SER A 196 16.06 -1.04 17.18
C SER A 196 16.73 -2.34 17.68
N SER A 197 18.04 -2.31 17.94
CA SER A 197 18.79 -3.49 18.40
C SER A 197 18.31 -4.05 19.74
N ASP A 198 17.67 -3.21 20.57
CA ASP A 198 17.10 -3.63 21.85
C ASP A 198 15.77 -4.40 21.69
N ASP A 199 15.22 -4.45 20.47
CA ASP A 199 14.03 -5.24 20.13
C ASP A 199 14.34 -6.72 19.85
N GLU A 200 15.60 -7.17 19.92
CA GLU A 200 16.03 -8.52 19.50
C GLU A 200 15.87 -9.61 20.57
N GLU A 201 16.03 -9.26 21.85
CA GLU A 201 16.10 -10.22 22.96
C GLU A 201 14.87 -11.14 23.10
N PRO A 202 13.61 -10.68 22.87
CA PRO A 202 12.45 -11.56 22.96
C PRO A 202 12.34 -12.60 21.83
N PHE A 203 13.08 -12.41 20.72
CA PHE A 203 12.90 -13.17 19.48
C PHE A 203 14.08 -14.07 19.13
N THR A 204 15.08 -14.17 20.01
CA THR A 204 16.25 -15.03 19.78
C THR A 204 15.92 -16.52 19.97
N ASP A 205 14.90 -16.86 20.76
CA ASP A 205 14.42 -18.23 20.98
C ASP A 205 12.92 -18.27 21.38
N MET A 206 12.03 -18.05 20.42
CA MET A 206 10.58 -18.06 20.64
C MET A 206 9.98 -19.45 20.37
N PRO A 207 9.24 -20.07 21.32
CA PRO A 207 8.48 -21.28 21.04
C PRO A 207 7.47 -21.11 19.91
N LEU A 208 7.36 -22.09 19.01
CA LEU A 208 6.38 -22.05 17.93
C LEU A 208 4.94 -22.05 18.43
N GLU A 209 4.65 -22.41 19.69
CA GLU A 209 3.31 -22.32 20.28
C GLU A 209 2.97 -20.92 20.82
N THR A 210 3.93 -19.99 20.79
CA THR A 210 3.69 -18.61 21.24
C THR A 210 2.57 -17.99 20.40
N ASP A 211 1.71 -17.24 21.07
CA ASP A 211 0.68 -16.44 20.42
C ASP A 211 1.34 -15.19 19.82
N TYR A 212 1.96 -15.38 18.65
CA TYR A 212 2.70 -14.35 17.93
C TYR A 212 2.49 -14.54 16.42
N PRO A 213 2.34 -13.45 15.63
CA PRO A 213 2.01 -13.56 14.21
C PRO A 213 2.96 -14.47 13.41
N ALA A 214 4.28 -14.36 13.63
CA ALA A 214 5.24 -15.18 12.90
C ALA A 214 5.10 -16.68 13.23
N ALA A 215 4.79 -17.00 14.49
CA ALA A 215 4.56 -18.37 14.95
C ALA A 215 3.28 -18.94 14.34
N GLU A 216 2.19 -18.17 14.33
CA GLU A 216 0.93 -18.60 13.72
C GLU A 216 1.07 -18.82 12.20
N VAL A 217 1.78 -17.94 11.49
CA VAL A 217 2.05 -18.10 10.05
C VAL A 217 2.81 -19.40 9.78
N VAL A 218 3.83 -19.73 10.59
CA VAL A 218 4.60 -20.97 10.41
C VAL A 218 3.75 -22.20 10.71
N ARG A 219 2.92 -22.19 11.77
CA ARG A 219 2.04 -23.32 12.11
C ARG A 219 0.94 -23.56 11.06
N THR A 220 0.38 -22.49 10.49
CA THR A 220 -0.80 -22.57 9.63
C THR A 220 -0.49 -22.53 8.13
N GLY A 221 0.70 -22.05 7.75
CA GLY A 221 1.07 -21.77 6.37
C GLY A 221 0.25 -20.64 5.71
N ARG A 222 -0.47 -19.83 6.50
CA ARG A 222 -1.32 -18.74 6.00
C ARG A 222 -0.71 -17.40 6.37
N ALA A 223 -0.66 -16.49 5.40
CA ALA A 223 -0.25 -15.12 5.65
C ALA A 223 -1.25 -14.42 6.57
N ILE A 224 -0.73 -13.62 7.50
CA ILE A 224 -1.51 -12.80 8.42
C ILE A 224 -1.24 -11.35 8.11
N TYR A 225 -2.31 -10.58 7.90
CA TYR A 225 -2.25 -9.15 7.66
C TYR A 225 -2.97 -8.44 8.80
N LEU A 226 -2.25 -7.56 9.49
CA LEU A 226 -2.79 -6.77 10.59
C LEU A 226 -2.82 -5.31 10.13
N PRO A 227 -4.01 -4.72 9.95
CA PRO A 227 -4.16 -3.38 9.40
C PRO A 227 -3.77 -2.28 10.40
N SER A 228 -3.71 -2.57 11.70
CA SER A 228 -3.39 -1.60 12.74
C SER A 228 -2.69 -2.20 13.97
N PRO A 229 -1.98 -1.37 14.77
CA PRO A 229 -1.41 -1.79 16.05
C PRO A 229 -2.46 -2.21 17.09
N ASP A 230 -3.68 -1.66 17.04
CA ASP A 230 -4.78 -2.06 17.93
C ASP A 230 -5.24 -3.49 17.65
N GLU A 231 -5.28 -3.88 16.37
CA GLU A 231 -5.61 -5.24 15.99
C GLU A 231 -4.53 -6.23 16.39
N TYR A 232 -3.25 -5.84 16.31
CA TYR A 232 -2.15 -6.63 16.87
C TYR A 232 -2.37 -6.91 18.36
N ARG A 233 -2.54 -5.86 19.18
CA ARG A 233 -2.74 -5.98 20.65
C ARG A 233 -3.99 -6.76 21.07
N ARG A 234 -5.01 -6.78 20.21
CA ARG A 234 -6.25 -7.52 20.48
C ARG A 234 -6.07 -9.01 20.23
N ARG A 235 -5.24 -9.36 19.25
CA ARG A 235 -5.05 -10.74 18.78
C ARG A 235 -3.88 -11.44 19.45
N TYR A 236 -2.86 -10.70 19.88
CA TYR A 236 -1.61 -11.16 20.48
C TYR A 236 -1.21 -10.25 21.64
#